data_AF-A0A537LT07-F1
#
_entry.id   AF-A0A537LT07-F1
#
_cell.length_a   1.000
_cell.length_b   1.000
_cell.length_c   1.000
_cell.angle_alpha   90.00
_cell.angle_beta   90.00
_cell.angle_gamma   90.00
#
_symmetry.space_group_name_H-M   'P 1'
#
loop_
_entity.id
_entity.type
_entity.pdbx_description
1 polymer ?
#
loop_
_entity_poly.entity_id
_entity_poly.type
_entity_poly.pdbx_seq_one_letter_code
_entity_poly.pdbx_strand_id
1 'polypeptide(L)' 'MRGGAAVDLNDLIGLDAGEARRRLEAAAERVGVIVETTPPRPVVLEGSLRVVRARRGRDGQVDLVVTRERYVPPVSP' A
#
# COMPACT_ATOMS: atom_id res chain seq x y z
N MET A 1 29.79 -1.20 2.89
CA MET A 1 28.39 -1.63 2.72
C MET A 1 27.53 -0.65 3.50
N ARG A 2 26.78 0.24 2.83
CA ARG A 2 25.91 1.21 3.52
C ARG A 2 24.73 0.45 4.12
N GLY A 3 24.75 0.26 5.44
CA GLY A 3 23.56 -0.15 6.19
C GLY A 3 22.57 1.01 6.17
N GLY A 4 21.77 1.11 5.11
CA GLY A 4 20.56 1.92 5.14
C GLY A 4 19.61 1.26 6.12
N ALA A 5 19.13 2.01 7.10
CA ALA A 5 18.07 1.52 7.98
C ALA A 5 16.89 1.11 7.09
N ALA A 6 16.53 -0.17 7.15
CA ALA A 6 15.43 -0.70 6.37
C ALA A 6 14.16 0.07 6.77
N VAL A 7 13.33 0.48 5.79
CA VAL A 7 12.09 1.22 6.04
C VAL A 7 11.22 0.40 6.99
N ASP A 8 10.66 1.03 8.03
CA ASP A 8 9.58 0.40 8.77
C ASP A 8 8.35 0.38 7.85
N LEU A 9 7.93 -0.82 7.47
CA LEU A 9 6.80 -0.99 6.55
C LEU A 9 5.48 -0.48 7.14
N ASN A 10 5.38 -0.35 8.46
CA ASN A 10 4.20 0.24 9.11
C ASN A 10 4.04 1.73 8.79
N ASP A 11 5.15 2.45 8.53
CA ASP A 11 5.12 3.86 8.14
C ASP A 11 4.46 4.09 6.76
N LEU A 12 4.34 3.03 5.96
CA LEU A 12 3.74 3.10 4.64
C LEU A 12 2.21 3.03 4.70
N ILE A 13 1.63 2.54 5.79
CA ILE A 13 0.19 2.33 5.91
C ILE A 13 -0.53 3.68 5.88
N GLY A 14 -1.57 3.76 5.04
CA GLY A 14 -2.36 4.97 4.83
C GLY A 14 -1.78 5.95 3.80
N LEU A 15 -0.50 5.80 3.40
CA LEU A 15 0.09 6.59 2.33
C LEU A 15 -0.50 6.21 0.97
N ASP A 16 -0.51 7.18 0.06
CA ASP A 16 -0.82 6.93 -1.34
C ASP A 16 0.23 5.98 -1.94
N ALA A 17 -0.19 5.10 -2.85
CA ALA A 17 0.72 4.12 -3.48
C ALA A 17 1.97 4.77 -4.12
N GLY A 18 1.80 5.95 -4.73
CA GLY A 18 2.91 6.70 -5.32
C GLY A 18 3.86 7.29 -4.26
N GLU A 19 3.33 7.72 -3.13
CA GLU A 19 4.15 8.27 -2.04
C GLU A 19 4.93 7.17 -1.31
N ALA A 20 4.26 6.04 -1.02
CA ALA A 20 4.90 4.85 -0.48
C ALA A 20 6.05 4.37 -1.38
N ARG A 21 5.82 4.36 -2.71
CA ARG A 21 6.85 4.02 -3.69
C ARG A 21 8.05 4.96 -3.63
N ARG A 22 7.83 6.28 -3.62
CA ARG A 22 8.91 7.26 -3.52
C ARG A 22 9.75 7.08 -2.25
N ARG A 23 9.09 6.81 -1.12
CA ARG A 23 9.78 6.57 0.16
C ARG A 23 10.64 5.31 0.14
N LEU A 24 10.14 4.22 -0.47
CA LEU A 24 10.90 2.99 -0.66
C LEU A 24 12.10 3.19 -1.60
N GLU A 25 11.89 3.86 -2.73
CA GLU A 25 12.97 4.18 -3.69
C GLU A 25 14.06 5.04 -3.03
N ALA A 26 13.68 6.05 -2.23
CA ALA A 26 14.62 6.89 -1.49
C ALA A 26 15.47 6.11 -0.47
N ALA A 27 14.93 5.01 0.07
CA ALA A 27 15.63 4.10 0.96
C ALA A 27 16.40 2.98 0.22
N ALA A 28 16.46 3.04 -1.12
CA ALA A 28 17.02 2.00 -1.98
C ALA A 28 16.34 0.61 -1.84
N GLU A 29 15.08 0.59 -1.40
CA GLU A 29 14.23 -0.60 -1.44
C GLU A 29 13.49 -0.68 -2.79
N ARG A 30 13.35 -1.91 -3.31
CA ARG A 30 12.65 -2.16 -4.57
C ARG A 30 11.20 -2.50 -4.30
N VAL A 31 10.28 -1.86 -5.02
CA VAL A 31 8.86 -2.25 -5.01
C VAL A 31 8.66 -3.40 -5.98
N GLY A 32 8.09 -4.49 -5.49
CA GLY A 32 7.74 -5.67 -6.28
C GLY A 32 6.36 -5.53 -6.88
N VAL A 33 5.35 -6.10 -6.20
CA VAL A 33 3.96 -6.07 -6.67
C VAL A 33 3.15 -5.02 -5.92
N ILE A 34 2.33 -4.26 -6.63
CA ILE A 34 1.25 -3.44 -6.06
C ILE A 34 -0.08 -4.11 -6.39
N VAL A 35 -0.79 -4.58 -5.37
CA VAL A 35 -2.08 -5.28 -5.51
C VAL A 35 -3.19 -4.40 -4.97
N GLU A 36 -4.15 -4.03 -5.82
CA GLU A 36 -5.40 -3.41 -5.37
C GLU A 36 -6.34 -4.48 -4.81
N THR A 37 -6.85 -4.28 -3.59
CA THR A 37 -7.82 -5.20 -2.99
C THR A 37 -9.14 -5.12 -3.73
N THR A 38 -9.77 -6.28 -3.94
CA THR A 38 -11.17 -6.33 -4.36
C THR A 38 -12.03 -6.60 -3.13
N PRO A 39 -12.91 -5.66 -2.74
CA PRO A 39 -13.78 -5.86 -1.59
C PRO A 39 -14.74 -7.04 -1.81
N PRO A 40 -15.02 -7.85 -0.78
CA PRO A 40 -15.91 -9.00 -0.89
C PRO A 40 -17.41 -8.62 -0.99
N ARG A 41 -17.73 -7.33 -0.84
CA ARG A 41 -19.09 -6.78 -0.91
C ARG A 41 -19.10 -5.58 -1.85
N PRO A 42 -20.23 -5.27 -2.50
CA PRO A 42 -20.36 -4.03 -3.27
C PRO A 42 -20.15 -2.83 -2.35
N VAL A 43 -19.08 -2.09 -2.56
CA VAL A 43 -18.77 -0.83 -1.89
C VAL A 43 -18.44 0.20 -2.95
N VAL A 44 -18.76 1.46 -2.67
CA VAL A 44 -18.33 2.56 -3.54
C VAL A 44 -16.86 2.81 -3.25
N LEU A 45 -16.02 2.62 -4.27
CA LEU A 45 -14.61 2.95 -4.21
C LEU A 45 -14.46 4.45 -4.49
N GLU A 46 -13.91 5.19 -3.53
CA GLU A 46 -13.78 6.65 -3.62
C GLU A 46 -12.43 7.10 -3.07
N GLY A 47 -11.75 7.96 -3.84
CA GLY A 47 -10.46 8.54 -3.47
C GLY A 47 -9.23 7.78 -3.98
N SER A 48 -8.06 8.24 -3.52
CA SER A 48 -6.75 7.72 -3.92
C SER A 48 -6.46 6.33 -3.35
N LEU A 49 -5.68 5.53 -4.08
CA LEU A 49 -5.17 4.24 -3.63
C LEU A 49 -4.22 4.40 -2.44
N ARG A 50 -4.62 3.87 -1.28
CA ARG A 50 -3.81 3.91 -0.06
C ARG A 50 -3.32 2.53 0.33
N VAL A 51 -2.10 2.45 0.85
CA VAL A 51 -1.51 1.21 1.33
C VAL A 51 -2.22 0.76 2.60
N VAL A 52 -2.71 -0.48 2.61
CA VAL A 52 -3.34 -1.12 3.79
C VAL A 52 -2.48 -2.26 4.34
N ARG A 53 -1.52 -2.74 3.56
CA ARG A 53 -0.54 -3.71 4.00
C ARG A 53 0.72 -3.59 3.15
N ALA A 54 1.87 -3.72 3.78
CA ALA A 54 3.16 -3.85 3.11
C ALA A 54 3.87 -5.10 3.63
N ARG A 55 4.57 -5.82 2.76
CA ARG A 55 5.36 -7.01 3.15
C ARG A 55 6.63 -7.10 2.33
N ARG A 56 7.73 -7.50 2.97
CA ARG A 56 8.94 -7.91 2.24
C ARG A 56 8.77 -9.31 1.68
N GLY A 57 8.97 -9.44 0.37
CA GLY A 57 9.07 -10.69 -0.37
C GLY A 57 10.40 -11.40 -0.11
N ARG A 58 10.49 -12.67 -0.54
CA ARG A 58 11.70 -13.50 -0.36
C ARG A 58 12.90 -13.02 -1.20
N ASP A 59 12.63 -12.25 -2.24
CA ASP A 59 13.59 -11.62 -3.14
C ASP A 59 14.07 -10.24 -2.63
N GLY A 60 13.63 -9.84 -1.44
CA GLY A 60 13.98 -8.55 -0.84
C GLY A 60 13.18 -7.37 -1.40
N GLN A 61 12.20 -7.62 -2.27
CA GLN A 61 11.28 -6.58 -2.75
C GLN A 61 10.17 -6.32 -1.74
N VAL A 62 9.58 -5.13 -1.77
CA VAL A 62 8.42 -4.77 -0.95
C VAL A 62 7.17 -4.86 -1.81
N ASP A 63 6.26 -5.73 -1.41
CA ASP A 63 4.92 -5.82 -1.99
C ASP A 63 3.98 -4.90 -1.21
N LEU A 64 3.17 -4.14 -1.95
CA LEU A 64 2.17 -3.23 -1.41
C LEU A 64 0.77 -3.75 -1.73
N VAL A 65 -0.10 -3.78 -0.74
CA VAL A 65 -1.53 -4.00 -0.91
C VAL A 65 -2.22 -2.67 -0.69
N VAL A 66 -3.01 -2.23 -1.66
CA VAL A 66 -3.64 -0.91 -1.70
C VAL A 66 -5.15 -1.03 -1.84
N THR A 67 -5.89 -0.02 -1.37
CA THR A 67 -7.34 0.05 -1.55
C THR A 67 -7.79 1.49 -1.84
N ARG A 68 -8.91 1.62 -2.56
CA ARG A 68 -9.66 2.88 -2.74
C ARG A 68 -10.85 2.96 -1.79
N GLU A 69 -10.91 2.08 -0.79
CA GLU A 69 -12.11 1.90 0.03
C GLU A 69 -12.23 2.98 1.11
N ARG A 70 -13.27 3.80 0.96
CA ARG A 70 -14.01 4.35 2.10
C ARG A 70 -15.32 3.57 2.20
N TYR A 71 -15.57 2.89 3.32
CA TYR A 71 -16.86 2.23 3.53
C TYR A 71 -17.97 3.27 3.62
N VAL A 72 -18.85 3.32 2.62
CA VAL A 72 -20.12 4.05 2.66
C VAL A 72 -21.22 3.00 2.73
N PRO A 73 -21.94 2.86 3.86
CA PRO A 73 -23.06 1.93 3.94
C PRO A 73 -24.11 2.29 2.87
N PRO A 74 -24.74 1.30 2.21
CA PRO A 74 -25.82 1.59 1.29
C PRO A 74 -26.93 2.33 2.05
N VAL A 75 -27.26 3.54 1.61
CA VAL A 75 -28.43 4.27 2.11
C VAL A 75 -29.65 3.42 1.76
N SER A 76 -30.33 2.89 2.78
CA SER A 76 -31.64 2.27 2.57
C SER A 76 -32.61 3.36 2.10
N PRO A 77 -33.34 3.15 1.00
CA PRO A 77 -34.32 4.11 0.48
C PRO A 77 -35.48 4.33 1.46
#